data_AF-A0A7V1FVY3-F1
#
_entry.id   AF-A0A7V1FVY3-F1
#
_cell.length_a   1.000
_cell.length_b   1.000
_cell.length_c   1.000
_cell.angle_alpha   90.00
_cell.angle_beta   90.00
_cell.angle_gamma   90.00
#
_symmetry.space_group_name_H-M   'P 1'
#
loop_
_entity.id
_entity.type
_entity.pdbx_description
1 polymer ?
#
loop_
_entity_poly.entity_id
_entity_poly.type
_entity_poly.pdbx_seq_one_letter_code
_entity_poly.pdbx_strand_id
1 'polypeptide(L)'
;MLIFFFLLTIYSSANLYLFYKLNSLINLGTGVDVLIGAVVFFMTISPVLIPVYSNIGSERSIRLFSYIGYMWLGFLVIFFPASVIIDIYNLAMPLIDDGYGLIMVSSKISFIVSMLLAFLINVYGFYEARNLCIERLVIKTPKLPYGVERIRIAQISDLHLGIILGDGMVKNVIQKIANEA
;
A
#
# COMPACT_ATOMS: atom_id res chain seq x y z
N MET A 1 8.44 11.57 -16.74
CA MET A 1 8.32 12.74 -15.85
C MET A 1 6.86 13.08 -15.52
N LEU A 2 5.95 13.17 -16.50
CA LEU A 2 4.54 13.53 -16.25
C LEU A 2 3.81 12.60 -15.25
N ILE A 3 3.97 11.28 -15.40
CA ILE A 3 3.39 10.29 -14.48
C ILE A 3 3.88 10.48 -13.04
N PHE A 4 5.17 10.77 -12.86
CA PHE A 4 5.76 11.00 -11.54
C PHE A 4 5.14 12.22 -10.85
N PHE A 5 5.03 13.35 -11.56
CA PHE A 5 4.40 14.55 -11.02
C PHE A 5 2.92 14.36 -10.73
N PHE A 6 2.21 13.60 -11.56
CA PHE A 6 0.81 13.25 -11.35
C PHE A 6 0.63 12.43 -10.07
N LEU A 7 1.44 11.38 -9.88
CA LEU A 7 1.40 10.55 -8.66
C LEU A 7 1.78 11.36 -7.42
N LEU A 8 2.80 12.21 -7.50
CA LEU A 8 3.21 13.06 -6.39
C LEU A 8 2.10 14.05 -6.01
N THR A 9 1.41 14.62 -7.00
CA THR A 9 0.27 15.51 -6.77
C THR A 9 -0.86 14.78 -6.05
N ILE A 10 -1.29 13.62 -6.57
CA ILE A 10 -2.35 12.82 -5.94
C ILE A 10 -1.96 12.44 -4.51
N TYR A 11 -0.74 11.95 -4.32
CA TYR A 11 -0.25 11.55 -3.01
C TYR A 11 -0.20 12.73 -2.02
N SER A 12 0.25 13.90 -2.46
CA SER A 12 0.26 15.11 -1.64
C SER A 12 -1.16 15.56 -1.30
N SER A 13 -2.08 15.53 -2.26
CA SER A 13 -3.49 15.81 -2.03
C SER A 13 -4.13 14.83 -1.06
N ALA A 14 -3.80 13.54 -1.13
CA ALA A 14 -4.28 12.52 -0.20
C ALA A 14 -3.79 12.76 1.24
N ASN A 15 -2.54 13.16 1.41
CA ASN A 15 -1.97 13.54 2.71
C ASN A 15 -2.68 14.76 3.30
N LEU A 16 -2.86 15.82 2.51
CA LEU A 16 -3.59 17.01 2.93
C LEU A 16 -5.04 16.70 3.29
N TYR A 17 -5.70 15.87 2.48
CA TYR A 17 -7.06 15.42 2.72
C TYR A 17 -7.18 14.66 4.05
N LEU A 18 -6.26 13.73 4.33
CA LEU A 18 -6.21 13.02 5.62
C LEU A 18 -6.08 14.00 6.79
N PHE A 19 -5.18 14.99 6.69
CA PHE A 19 -4.96 16.00 7.72
C PHE A 19 -6.23 16.82 7.99
N TYR A 20 -6.85 17.37 6.94
CA TYR A 20 -8.08 18.16 7.10
C TYR A 20 -9.25 17.32 7.62
N LYS A 21 -9.41 16.09 7.14
CA LYS A 21 -10.49 15.21 7.59
C LYS A 21 -10.31 14.85 9.07
N LEU A 22 -9.09 14.57 9.53
CA LEU A 22 -8.80 14.34 10.94
C LEU A 22 -9.08 15.58 11.81
N ASN A 23 -8.57 16.75 11.44
CA ASN A 23 -8.76 17.99 12.20
C ASN A 23 -10.23 18.44 12.24
N SER A 24 -11.03 18.10 11.21
CA SER A 24 -12.48 18.38 11.21
C SER A 24 -13.25 17.58 12.26
N LEU A 25 -12.69 16.45 12.73
CA LEU A 25 -13.35 15.55 13.66
C LEU A 25 -12.94 15.78 15.11
N ILE A 26 -11.71 16.24 15.33
CA ILE A 26 -11.14 16.40 16.67
C ILE A 26 -10.40 17.73 16.71
N ASN A 27 -10.86 18.63 17.59
CA ASN A 27 -10.10 19.83 17.91
C ASN A 27 -9.05 19.47 18.97
N LEU A 28 -7.85 19.12 18.51
CA LEU A 28 -6.74 18.69 19.37
C LEU A 28 -5.91 19.86 19.92
N GLY A 29 -6.23 21.09 19.48
CA GLY A 29 -5.50 22.31 19.80
C GLY A 29 -4.33 22.56 18.84
N THR A 30 -4.02 23.84 18.61
CA THR A 30 -3.06 24.28 17.58
C THR A 30 -1.70 23.62 17.67
N GLY A 31 -1.20 23.34 18.88
CA GLY A 31 0.10 22.69 19.06
C GLY A 31 0.14 21.25 18.54
N VAL A 32 -0.94 20.49 18.76
CA VAL A 32 -1.05 19.10 18.27
C VAL A 32 -1.25 19.09 16.75
N ASP A 33 -2.05 20.01 16.23
CA ASP A 33 -2.27 20.14 14.78
C ASP A 33 -0.97 20.45 14.03
N VAL A 34 -0.10 21.30 14.60
CA VAL A 34 1.24 21.58 14.04
C VAL A 34 2.12 20.34 14.04
N LEU A 35 2.11 19.55 15.11
CA LEU A 35 2.90 18.30 15.18
C LEU A 35 2.40 17.27 14.16
N ILE A 36 1.08 17.07 14.07
CA ILE A 36 0.49 16.17 13.07
C ILE A 36 0.82 16.66 11.66
N GLY A 37 0.68 17.96 11.40
CA GLY A 37 1.02 18.57 10.12
C GLY A 37 2.49 18.35 9.72
N ALA A 38 3.41 18.47 10.67
CA ALA A 38 4.83 18.18 10.44
C ALA A 38 5.09 16.71 10.08
N VAL A 39 4.42 15.77 10.76
CA VAL A 39 4.50 14.33 10.44
C VAL A 39 3.95 14.06 9.04
N VAL A 40 2.75 14.56 8.72
CA VAL A 40 2.12 14.37 7.40
C VAL A 40 2.97 14.99 6.30
N PHE A 41 3.53 16.18 6.53
CA PHE A 41 4.44 16.83 5.58
C PHE A 41 5.68 15.96 5.33
N PHE A 42 6.33 15.47 6.39
CA PHE A 42 7.50 14.60 6.26
C PHE A 42 7.17 13.30 5.50
N MET A 43 6.01 12.71 5.77
CA MET A 43 5.55 11.52 5.04
C MET A 43 5.20 11.82 3.57
N THR A 44 4.70 13.01 3.27
CA THR A 44 4.40 13.46 1.91
C THR A 44 5.66 13.54 1.04
N ILE A 45 6.78 13.99 1.61
CA ILE A 45 8.06 14.06 0.89
C ILE A 45 8.86 12.75 0.95
N SER A 46 8.43 11.77 1.75
CA SER A 46 9.18 10.52 1.97
C SER A 46 9.51 9.73 0.68
N PRO A 47 8.65 9.65 -0.36
CA PRO A 47 8.99 8.93 -1.59
C PRO A 47 10.18 9.55 -2.36
N VAL A 48 10.44 10.85 -2.15
CA VAL A 48 11.60 11.55 -2.71
C VAL A 48 12.81 11.43 -1.78
N LEU A 49 12.59 11.49 -0.46
CA LEU A 49 13.65 11.38 0.53
C LEU A 49 14.29 9.98 0.56
N ILE A 50 13.52 8.91 0.40
CA ILE A 50 14.01 7.53 0.51
C ILE A 50 15.12 7.24 -0.54
N PRO A 51 14.93 7.51 -1.85
CA PRO A 51 15.98 7.31 -2.85
C PRO A 51 17.18 8.26 -2.71
N VAL A 52 16.98 9.47 -2.18
CA VAL A 52 18.09 10.40 -1.92
C VAL A 52 18.93 9.88 -0.75
N TYR A 53 18.26 9.47 0.33
CA TYR A 53 18.90 8.95 1.53
C TYR A 53 19.57 7.59 1.28
N SER A 54 19.10 6.80 0.31
CA SER A 54 19.68 5.49 0.01
C SER A 54 21.14 5.54 -0.45
N ASN A 55 21.63 6.69 -0.91
CA ASN A 55 23.01 6.86 -1.37
C ASN A 55 23.99 7.23 -0.24
N ILE A 56 23.51 7.55 0.96
CA ILE A 56 24.32 8.14 2.05
C ILE A 56 24.10 7.41 3.38
N GLY A 57 22.90 6.87 3.61
CA GLY A 57 22.52 6.23 4.86
C GLY A 57 23.12 4.83 5.05
N SER A 58 23.09 4.34 6.29
CA SER A 58 23.37 2.93 6.56
C SER A 58 22.20 2.05 6.10
N GLU A 59 22.51 0.81 5.68
CA GLU A 59 21.51 -0.12 5.16
C GLU A 59 20.32 -0.32 6.13
N ARG A 60 20.60 -0.44 7.43
CA ARG A 60 19.58 -0.61 8.47
C ARG A 60 18.65 0.61 8.58
N SER A 61 19.21 1.82 8.57
CA SER A 61 18.43 3.05 8.70
C SER A 61 17.58 3.31 7.46
N ILE A 62 18.14 3.11 6.26
CA ILE A 62 17.39 3.26 5.01
C ILE A 62 16.26 2.24 4.95
N ARG A 63 16.50 0.99 5.37
CA ARG A 63 15.48 -0.05 5.42
C ARG A 63 14.33 0.32 6.37
N LEU A 64 14.64 0.79 7.58
CA LEU A 64 13.62 1.24 8.53
C LEU A 64 12.80 2.41 7.98
N PHE A 65 13.47 3.41 7.43
CA PHE A 65 12.81 4.58 6.85
C PHE A 65 11.93 4.20 5.65
N SER A 66 12.42 3.29 4.80
CA SER A 66 11.67 2.72 3.69
C SER A 66 10.41 2.00 4.18
N TYR A 67 10.52 1.16 5.21
CA TYR A 67 9.34 0.49 5.79
C TYR A 67 8.30 1.49 6.27
N ILE A 68 8.71 2.52 7.01
CA ILE A 68 7.77 3.52 7.53
C ILE A 68 7.10 4.28 6.38
N GLY A 69 7.87 4.79 5.42
CA GLY A 69 7.35 5.57 4.31
C GLY A 69 6.47 4.76 3.35
N TYR A 70 6.86 3.54 3.01
CA TYR A 70 6.07 2.70 2.10
C TYR A 70 4.83 2.11 2.77
N MET A 71 4.86 1.81 4.07
CA MET A 71 3.65 1.42 4.81
C MET A 71 2.66 2.60 4.90
N TRP A 72 3.16 3.83 5.12
CA TRP A 72 2.34 5.04 5.07
C TRP A 72 1.73 5.26 3.68
N LEU A 73 2.52 5.11 2.61
CA LEU A 73 2.02 5.17 1.23
C LEU A 73 0.91 4.15 1.00
N GLY A 74 1.14 2.88 1.38
CA GLY A 74 0.13 1.83 1.24
C GLY A 74 -1.14 2.09 2.05
N PHE A 75 -1.02 2.68 3.24
CA PHE A 75 -2.17 3.12 4.02
C PHE A 75 -2.98 4.19 3.28
N LEU A 76 -2.34 5.24 2.77
CA LEU A 76 -3.02 6.32 2.06
C LEU A 76 -3.67 5.88 0.74
N VAL A 77 -3.03 4.95 0.02
CA VAL A 77 -3.58 4.38 -1.23
C VAL A 77 -4.95 3.72 -0.99
N ILE A 78 -5.21 3.20 0.21
CA ILE A 78 -6.51 2.62 0.56
C ILE A 78 -7.41 3.66 1.24
N PHE A 79 -6.87 4.42 2.21
CA PHE A 79 -7.65 5.39 2.98
C PHE A 79 -8.30 6.45 2.10
N PHE A 80 -7.53 7.06 1.20
CA PHE A 80 -7.99 8.17 0.37
C PHE A 80 -9.19 7.79 -0.51
N PRO A 81 -9.12 6.77 -1.39
CA PRO A 81 -10.27 6.40 -2.21
C PRO A 81 -11.46 5.90 -1.40
N ALA A 82 -11.25 5.11 -0.34
CA ALA A 82 -12.35 4.64 0.52
C ALA A 82 -13.13 5.82 1.11
N SER A 83 -12.39 6.82 1.59
CA SER A 83 -12.94 8.02 2.21
C SER A 83 -13.63 8.94 1.19
N VAL A 84 -13.03 9.10 0.00
CA VAL A 84 -13.60 9.89 -1.10
C VAL A 84 -14.89 9.27 -1.64
N ILE A 85 -14.96 7.94 -1.75
CA ILE A 85 -16.19 7.24 -2.19
C ILE A 85 -17.36 7.56 -1.23
N ILE A 86 -17.13 7.52 0.08
CA ILE A 86 -18.15 7.84 1.07
C ILE A 86 -18.56 9.32 0.98
N ASP A 87 -17.60 10.22 0.76
CA ASP A 87 -17.89 11.66 0.63
C ASP A 87 -18.68 11.95 -0.65
N ILE A 88 -18.35 11.29 -1.77
CA ILE A 88 -19.12 11.36 -3.02
C ILE A 88 -20.54 10.81 -2.82
N TYR A 89 -20.68 9.68 -2.12
CA TYR A 89 -21.99 9.13 -1.76
C TYR A 89 -22.82 10.16 -0.98
N ASN A 90 -22.24 10.76 0.07
CA ASN A 90 -22.92 11.78 0.87
C ASN A 90 -23.27 13.05 0.06
N LEU A 91 -22.43 13.42 -0.90
CA LEU A 91 -22.67 14.58 -1.78
C LEU A 91 -23.76 14.30 -2.83
N ALA A 92 -23.83 13.08 -3.34
CA ALA A 92 -24.82 12.66 -4.33
C ALA A 92 -26.20 12.41 -3.70
N MET A 93 -26.24 12.03 -2.42
CA MET A 93 -27.48 11.66 -1.72
C MET A 93 -28.60 12.70 -1.86
N PRO A 94 -28.39 14.02 -1.62
CA PRO A 94 -29.45 15.02 -1.72
C PRO A 94 -29.98 15.23 -3.14
N LEU A 95 -29.27 14.77 -4.17
CA LEU A 95 -29.68 14.87 -5.57
C LEU A 95 -30.53 13.67 -6.02
N ILE A 96 -30.50 12.57 -5.25
CA ILE A 96 -31.13 11.29 -5.58
C ILE A 96 -32.31 11.01 -4.63
N ASP A 97 -32.30 11.58 -3.42
CA ASP A 97 -33.30 11.30 -2.40
C ASP A 97 -34.63 12.00 -2.67
N ASP A 98 -35.42 11.39 -3.56
CA ASP A 98 -36.85 11.65 -3.78
C ASP A 98 -37.73 10.88 -2.77
N GLY A 99 -37.24 10.61 -1.55
CA GLY A 99 -37.99 9.91 -0.50
C GLY A 99 -37.65 8.42 -0.32
N TYR A 100 -36.45 7.98 -0.69
CA TYR A 100 -35.99 6.58 -0.57
C TYR A 100 -35.39 6.27 0.81
N GLY A 101 -35.33 7.24 1.73
CA GLY A 101 -34.87 7.02 3.10
C GLY A 101 -33.38 6.71 3.19
N LEU A 102 -32.57 7.24 2.26
CA LEU A 102 -31.12 7.10 2.29
C LEU A 102 -30.55 7.86 3.50
N ILE A 103 -29.64 7.21 4.22
CA ILE A 103 -29.03 7.77 5.44
C ILE A 103 -27.66 8.33 5.09
N MET A 104 -27.41 9.60 5.45
CA MET A 104 -26.09 10.21 5.35
C MET A 104 -25.11 9.53 6.31
N VAL A 105 -23.93 9.19 5.82
CA VAL A 105 -22.86 8.65 6.65
C VAL A 105 -22.18 9.80 7.38
N SER A 106 -22.19 9.80 8.71
CA SER A 106 -21.49 10.84 9.48
C SER A 106 -19.99 10.87 9.17
N SER A 107 -19.38 12.05 9.18
CA SER A 107 -17.95 12.23 8.91
C SER A 107 -17.06 11.38 9.81
N LYS A 108 -17.47 11.17 11.07
CA LYS A 108 -16.77 10.33 12.05
C LYS A 108 -16.78 8.87 11.64
N ILE A 109 -17.93 8.34 11.23
CA ILE A 109 -18.06 6.95 10.76
C ILE A 109 -17.25 6.77 9.46
N SER A 110 -17.40 7.70 8.51
CA SER A 110 -16.65 7.70 7.25
C SER A 110 -15.14 7.59 7.48
N PHE A 111 -14.61 8.40 8.40
CA PHE A 111 -13.19 8.38 8.76
C PHE A 111 -12.78 7.06 9.43
N ILE A 112 -13.52 6.59 10.44
CA ILE A 112 -13.19 5.36 11.18
C ILE A 112 -13.20 4.15 10.25
N VAL A 113 -14.23 4.02 9.41
CA VAL A 113 -14.34 2.91 8.44
C VAL A 113 -13.17 2.94 7.45
N SER A 114 -12.87 4.10 6.87
CA SER A 114 -11.77 4.25 5.91
C SER A 114 -10.41 3.96 6.57
N MET A 115 -10.21 4.43 7.81
CA MET A 115 -9.00 4.19 8.59
C MET A 115 -8.81 2.72 8.93
N LEU A 116 -9.87 2.05 9.43
CA LEU A 116 -9.83 0.62 9.76
C LEU A 116 -9.59 -0.23 8.52
N LEU A 117 -10.29 0.06 7.42
CA LEU A 117 -10.11 -0.64 6.15
C LEU A 117 -8.67 -0.51 5.65
N ALA A 118 -8.14 0.72 5.64
CA ALA A 118 -6.76 0.97 5.24
C ALA A 118 -5.76 0.25 6.14
N PHE A 119 -5.95 0.28 7.45
CA PHE A 119 -5.08 -0.43 8.39
C PHE A 119 -5.11 -1.94 8.18
N LEU A 120 -6.30 -2.55 8.09
CA LEU A 120 -6.46 -4.00 7.92
C LEU A 120 -5.86 -4.48 6.59
N ILE A 121 -6.12 -3.77 5.49
CA ILE A 121 -5.55 -4.12 4.18
C ILE A 121 -4.03 -3.96 4.20
N ASN A 122 -3.50 -2.93 4.86
CA ASN A 122 -2.06 -2.71 4.95
C ASN A 122 -1.36 -3.82 5.76
N VAL A 123 -1.96 -4.24 6.89
CA VAL A 123 -1.46 -5.37 7.70
C VAL A 123 -1.55 -6.68 6.92
N TYR A 124 -2.68 -6.94 6.26
CA TYR A 124 -2.86 -8.12 5.42
C TYR A 124 -1.84 -8.16 4.27
N GLY A 125 -1.68 -7.04 3.55
CA GLY A 125 -0.72 -6.94 2.45
C GLY A 125 0.72 -7.15 2.91
N PHE A 126 1.09 -6.67 4.10
CA PHE A 126 2.39 -6.93 4.70
C PHE A 126 2.61 -8.41 5.04
N TYR A 127 1.59 -9.08 5.58
CA TYR A 127 1.65 -10.51 5.85
C TYR A 127 1.74 -11.33 4.56
N GLU A 128 0.89 -11.02 3.58
CA GLU A 128 0.85 -11.71 2.28
C GLU A 128 2.17 -11.54 1.52
N ALA A 129 2.74 -10.34 1.48
CA ALA A 129 4.02 -10.07 0.83
C ALA A 129 5.20 -10.85 1.43
N ARG A 130 5.10 -11.29 2.69
CA ARG A 130 6.12 -12.13 3.35
C ARG A 130 5.91 -13.62 3.09
N ASN A 131 4.69 -14.03 2.76
CA ASN A 131 4.34 -15.42 2.53
C ASN A 131 4.42 -15.75 1.04
N LEU A 132 5.63 -16.15 0.61
CA LEU A 132 5.83 -16.65 -0.74
C LEU A 132 4.96 -17.90 -0.98
N CYS A 133 3.92 -17.80 -1.81
CA CYS A 133 3.11 -18.94 -2.22
C CYS A 133 3.77 -19.66 -3.41
N ILE A 134 3.76 -20.99 -3.41
CA ILE A 134 4.19 -21.81 -4.55
C ILE A 134 2.94 -22.39 -5.21
N GLU A 135 2.64 -21.95 -6.42
CA GLU A 135 1.58 -22.54 -7.24
C GLU A 135 2.17 -23.67 -8.11
N ARG A 136 1.48 -24.81 -8.15
CA ARG A 136 1.89 -25.98 -8.94
C ARG A 136 0.89 -26.23 -10.05
N LEU A 137 1.29 -25.90 -11.28
CA LEU A 137 0.52 -26.22 -12.47
C LEU A 137 1.06 -27.50 -13.14
N VAL A 138 0.25 -28.55 -13.20
CA VAL A 138 0.60 -29.80 -13.89
C VAL A 138 -0.15 -29.87 -15.22
N ILE A 139 0.57 -29.67 -16.31
CA ILE A 139 0.03 -29.80 -17.67
C ILE A 139 0.39 -31.18 -18.19
N LYS A 140 -0.61 -32.04 -18.38
CA LYS A 140 -0.43 -33.34 -19.04
C LYS A 140 -0.45 -33.14 -20.55
N THR A 141 0.59 -33.58 -21.25
CA THR A 141 0.68 -33.43 -22.70
C THR A 141 1.36 -34.64 -23.35
N PRO A 142 0.88 -35.13 -24.50
CA PRO A 142 1.55 -36.18 -25.26
C PRO A 142 2.74 -35.63 -26.07
N LYS A 143 2.97 -34.31 -26.07
CA LYS A 143 4.02 -33.65 -26.86
C LYS A 143 5.41 -33.71 -26.21
N LEU A 144 5.60 -34.52 -25.16
CA LEU A 144 6.90 -34.68 -24.53
C LEU A 144 7.86 -35.45 -25.46
N PRO A 145 9.14 -35.06 -25.53
CA PRO A 145 10.13 -35.79 -26.31
C PRO A 145 10.26 -37.26 -25.89
N TYR A 146 10.64 -38.13 -26.82
CA TYR A 146 10.86 -39.55 -26.53
C TYR A 146 11.93 -39.71 -25.44
N GLY A 147 11.62 -40.47 -24.39
CA GLY A 147 12.50 -40.68 -23.23
C GLY A 147 12.41 -39.61 -22.13
N VAL A 148 11.53 -38.60 -22.25
CA VAL A 148 11.30 -37.58 -21.21
C VAL A 148 9.95 -37.81 -20.54
N GLU A 149 9.95 -38.29 -19.30
CA GLU A 149 8.72 -38.52 -18.52
C GLU A 149 8.07 -37.24 -18.01
N ARG A 150 8.89 -36.25 -17.61
CA ARG A 150 8.42 -34.98 -17.04
C ARG A 150 9.40 -33.85 -17.28
N ILE A 151 8.87 -32.65 -17.49
CA ILE A 151 9.64 -31.39 -17.50
C ILE A 151 9.08 -30.51 -16.39
N ARG A 152 9.95 -29.98 -15.53
CA ARG A 152 9.58 -29.02 -14.49
C ARG A 152 10.15 -27.65 -14.85
N ILE A 153 9.30 -26.63 -14.84
CA ILE A 153 9.68 -25.24 -15.08
C ILE A 153 9.35 -24.46 -13.81
N ALA A 154 10.34 -23.79 -13.23
CA ALA A 154 10.13 -22.84 -12.13
C ALA A 154 9.99 -21.43 -12.72
N GLN A 155 8.79 -20.87 -12.67
CA GLN A 155 8.55 -19.49 -13.05
C GLN A 155 8.55 -18.61 -11.81
N ILE A 156 9.36 -17.57 -11.83
CA ILE A 156 9.48 -16.60 -10.75
C ILE A 156 9.07 -15.24 -11.32
N SER A 157 8.18 -14.53 -10.64
CA SER A 157 7.69 -13.22 -11.06
C SER A 157 7.75 -12.23 -9.91
N ASP A 158 7.90 -10.95 -10.25
CA ASP A 158 7.73 -9.79 -9.37
C ASP A 158 8.44 -9.85 -8.01
N LEU A 159 9.66 -10.37 -8.00
CA LEU A 159 10.49 -10.39 -6.79
C LEU A 159 10.84 -8.99 -6.26
N HIS A 160 10.68 -7.92 -7.06
CA HIS A 160 10.88 -6.52 -6.67
C HIS A 160 11.99 -6.33 -5.62
N LEU A 161 13.21 -6.75 -5.99
CA LEU A 161 14.40 -6.71 -5.12
C LEU A 161 14.83 -5.27 -4.86
N GLY A 162 14.09 -4.61 -3.98
CA GLY A 162 14.38 -3.27 -3.48
C GLY A 162 15.05 -3.29 -2.11
N ILE A 163 15.25 -2.10 -1.57
CA ILE A 163 15.89 -1.81 -0.28
C ILE A 163 15.26 -2.60 0.88
N ILE A 164 13.97 -2.95 0.78
CA ILE A 164 13.23 -3.67 1.82
C ILE A 164 13.52 -5.18 1.85
N LEU A 165 13.52 -5.83 0.68
CA LEU A 165 13.49 -7.31 0.59
C LEU A 165 14.90 -7.89 0.52
N GLY A 166 15.78 -7.28 -0.27
CA GLY A 166 17.21 -7.60 -0.37
C GLY A 166 17.54 -9.10 -0.52
N ASP A 167 18.72 -9.48 -0.06
CA ASP A 167 19.29 -10.82 -0.23
C ASP A 167 18.54 -11.92 0.52
N GLY A 168 17.87 -11.58 1.62
CA GLY A 168 17.14 -12.54 2.45
C GLY A 168 16.00 -13.20 1.68
N MET A 169 15.30 -12.42 0.85
CA MET A 169 14.20 -12.94 0.06
C MET A 169 14.68 -13.80 -1.12
N VAL A 170 15.81 -13.44 -1.75
CA VAL A 170 16.46 -14.29 -2.78
C VAL A 170 16.83 -15.66 -2.20
N LYS A 171 17.43 -15.69 -1.01
CA LYS A 171 17.78 -16.95 -0.33
C LYS A 171 16.55 -17.81 -0.07
N ASN A 172 15.46 -17.22 0.41
CA ASN A 172 14.20 -17.94 0.63
C ASN A 172 13.63 -18.54 -0.66
N VAL A 173 13.69 -17.80 -1.78
CA VAL A 173 13.21 -18.26 -3.08
C VAL A 173 14.06 -19.43 -3.60
N ILE A 174 15.39 -19.30 -3.55
CA ILE A 174 16.31 -20.37 -3.95
C ILE A 174 16.08 -21.62 -3.11
N GLN A 175 15.92 -21.46 -1.78
CA GLN A 175 15.68 -22.59 -0.89
C GLN A 175 14.34 -23.28 -1.18
N LYS A 176 13.28 -22.52 -1.47
CA LYS A 176 12.01 -23.09 -1.89
C LYS A 176 12.15 -23.89 -3.19
N ILE A 177 12.82 -23.35 -4.21
CA ILE A 177 13.04 -24.06 -5.48
C ILE A 177 13.87 -25.33 -5.28
N ALA A 178 14.90 -25.29 -4.42
CA ALA A 178 15.73 -26.45 -4.12
C ALA A 178 14.94 -27.57 -3.42
N ASN A 179 14.02 -27.24 -2.51
CA ASN A 179 13.15 -28.21 -1.86
C ASN A 179 12.10 -28.82 -2.81
N GLU A 180 11.83 -28.14 -3.92
CA GLU A 180 10.90 -28.60 -4.96
C GLU A 180 11.55 -29.50 -6.00
N ALA A 181 12.88 -29.43 -6.14
CA ALA A 181 13.68 -30.18 -7.12
C ALA A 181 13.65 -31.69 -6.81
#